data_AF-A0A9P3L0Y2-F1
#
_entry.id   AF-A0A9P3L0Y2-F1
#
_cell.length_a   1.000
_cell.length_b   1.000
_cell.length_c   1.000
_cell.angle_alpha   90.00
_cell.angle_beta   90.00
_cell.angle_gamma   90.00
#
_symmetry.space_group_name_H-M   'P 1'
#
loop_
_entity.id
_entity.type
_entity.pdbx_description
1 polymer ?
#
loop_
_entity_poly.entity_id
_entity_poly.type
_entity_poly.pdbx_seq_one_letter_code
_entity_poly.pdbx_strand_id
1 'polypeptide(L)'
;MRSHHLHHHRHPHHPSLRHADDLPARLPPSRPEDHHIELEPGAQPMVQRQFQLSQPELEEVQQQLDYLLTKGFIRPSTSPYAAPILFTPKRDGGFRRCREYRALNRITIKSRYPIPRVDELLDQLCGAKFFSKNDLRGGYHEIRVAAEDCHKTAFRTRYDSYKYLVMPFGLPNVPSTFQKTMNGIFRELFDKCVIIYLDDILIYNRSRGQHLQDLDACCVMSSYAITFCLPPIPCFFNLHILEL
;
A
#
# COMPACT_ATOMS: atom_id res chain seq x y z
N MET A 1 28.51 -26.55 -17.40
CA MET A 1 29.46 -25.51 -16.93
C MET A 1 29.44 -24.32 -17.88
N ARG A 2 28.83 -23.21 -17.47
CA ARG A 2 29.34 -21.83 -17.63
C ARG A 2 28.31 -20.88 -16.99
N SER A 3 28.69 -20.38 -15.81
CA SER A 3 28.06 -19.26 -15.12
C SER A 3 28.24 -18.00 -15.96
N HIS A 4 27.16 -17.31 -16.30
CA HIS A 4 27.24 -15.94 -16.77
C HIS A 4 26.90 -15.02 -15.60
N HIS A 5 27.94 -14.42 -15.02
CA HIS A 5 27.82 -13.33 -14.07
C HIS A 5 27.21 -12.10 -14.76
N LEU A 6 26.07 -11.64 -14.24
CA LEU A 6 25.50 -10.33 -14.55
C LEU A 6 26.35 -9.26 -13.86
N HIS A 7 27.03 -8.43 -14.65
CA HIS A 7 27.61 -7.19 -14.16
C HIS A 7 26.53 -6.10 -14.10
N HIS A 8 26.20 -5.67 -12.89
CA HIS A 8 25.41 -4.47 -12.65
C HIS A 8 26.28 -3.23 -12.90
N HIS A 9 26.17 -2.62 -14.08
CA HIS A 9 26.64 -1.25 -14.28
C HIS A 9 25.59 -0.27 -13.75
N ARG A 10 25.95 0.53 -12.73
CA ARG A 10 25.14 1.63 -12.20
C ARG A 10 25.28 2.84 -13.14
N HIS A 11 24.18 3.26 -13.78
CA HIS A 11 24.06 4.59 -14.40
C HIS A 11 23.54 5.62 -13.37
N PRO A 12 23.88 6.90 -13.53
CA PRO A 12 23.62 7.93 -12.52
C PRO A 12 22.13 8.23 -12.35
N HIS A 13 21.71 8.39 -11.09
CA HIS A 13 20.34 8.59 -10.64
C HIS A 13 19.70 9.88 -11.19
N HIS A 14 18.42 9.82 -11.57
CA HIS A 14 17.62 11.02 -11.81
C HIS A 14 17.39 11.75 -10.48
N PRO A 15 17.68 13.07 -10.38
CA PRO A 15 17.80 13.78 -9.09
C PRO A 15 16.51 13.91 -8.25
N SER A 16 15.36 13.53 -8.79
CA SER A 16 14.05 13.60 -8.10
C SER A 16 13.54 12.27 -7.55
N LEU A 17 14.25 11.15 -7.77
CA LEU A 17 13.81 9.82 -7.34
C LEU A 17 14.51 9.42 -6.03
N ARG A 18 13.74 9.24 -4.95
CA ARG A 18 14.24 8.79 -3.63
C ARG A 18 13.58 7.46 -3.26
N HIS A 19 14.29 6.58 -2.56
CA HIS A 19 13.63 5.39 -1.99
C HIS A 19 12.66 5.81 -0.88
N ALA A 20 11.56 5.06 -0.68
CA ALA A 20 10.58 5.31 0.38
C ALA A 20 11.22 5.35 1.78
N ASP A 21 12.30 4.58 1.96
CA ASP A 21 13.06 4.54 3.20
C ASP A 21 13.88 5.83 3.43
N ASP A 22 14.25 6.55 2.36
CA ASP A 22 15.04 7.80 2.38
C ASP A 22 14.20 9.06 2.60
N LEU A 23 12.87 8.93 2.61
CA LEU A 23 11.95 10.05 2.76
C LEU A 23 11.75 10.38 4.25
N PRO A 24 11.70 11.68 4.61
CA PRO A 24 11.62 12.13 5.99
C PRO A 24 10.37 11.53 6.65
N ALA A 25 10.51 11.14 7.91
CA ALA A 25 9.41 10.63 8.72
C ALA A 25 8.31 11.70 8.86
N ARG A 26 7.29 11.60 8.01
CA ARG A 26 6.11 12.45 8.04
C ARG A 26 4.90 11.62 7.67
N LEU A 27 3.77 11.95 8.28
CA LEU A 27 2.50 11.41 7.83
C LEU A 27 2.21 11.94 6.42
N PRO A 28 1.57 11.12 5.55
CA PRO A 28 1.04 11.61 4.26
C PRO A 28 0.09 12.80 4.50
N PRO A 29 -0.24 13.66 3.53
CA PRO A 29 -1.24 14.71 3.75
C PRO A 29 -2.60 14.11 4.13
N SER A 30 -3.38 14.83 4.93
CA SER A 30 -4.78 14.47 5.18
C SER A 30 -5.63 14.82 3.96
N ARG A 31 -6.60 13.98 3.64
CA ARG A 31 -7.49 14.11 2.48
C ARG A 31 -8.94 13.81 2.87
N PRO A 32 -9.93 14.29 2.10
CA PRO A 32 -11.33 13.88 2.28
C PRO A 32 -11.55 12.35 2.18
N GLU A 33 -10.64 11.65 1.50
CA GLU A 33 -10.63 10.19 1.36
C GLU A 33 -9.82 9.46 2.45
N ASP A 34 -9.44 10.15 3.54
CA ASP A 34 -8.83 9.50 4.70
C ASP A 34 -9.71 8.31 5.16
N HIS A 35 -9.05 7.27 5.65
CA HIS A 35 -9.71 6.00 5.90
C HIS A 35 -10.59 6.06 7.15
N HIS A 36 -11.89 5.89 6.93
CA HIS A 36 -12.87 5.79 7.99
C HIS A 36 -13.21 4.32 8.32
N ILE A 37 -13.43 4.06 9.60
CA ILE A 37 -13.81 2.75 10.15
C ILE A 37 -15.18 2.89 10.79
N GLU A 38 -16.20 2.91 9.94
CA GLU A 38 -17.59 2.97 10.38
C GLU A 38 -18.02 1.63 11.01
N LEU A 39 -18.65 1.69 12.17
CA LEU A 39 -19.06 0.51 12.93
C LEU A 39 -20.58 0.38 12.93
N GLU A 40 -21.07 -0.85 13.05
CA GLU A 40 -22.49 -1.12 13.25
C GLU A 40 -23.02 -0.35 14.47
N PRO A 41 -24.27 0.18 14.44
CA PRO A 41 -24.85 0.90 15.56
C PRO A 41 -24.79 0.09 16.87
N GLY A 42 -24.24 0.70 17.92
CA GLY A 42 -24.08 0.06 19.23
C GLY A 42 -22.91 -0.91 19.36
N ALA A 43 -22.06 -1.05 18.33
CA ALA A 43 -20.88 -1.91 18.39
C ALA A 43 -19.95 -1.54 19.55
N GLN A 44 -19.47 -2.56 20.24
CA GLN A 44 -18.52 -2.43 21.35
C GLN A 44 -17.16 -3.00 20.99
N PRO A 45 -16.05 -2.46 21.55
CA PRO A 45 -14.72 -3.02 21.36
C PRO A 45 -14.67 -4.48 21.83
N MET A 46 -14.13 -5.35 20.97
CA MET A 46 -13.86 -6.75 21.32
C MET A 46 -12.36 -6.94 21.55
N VAL A 47 -11.96 -7.22 22.79
CA VAL A 47 -10.57 -7.50 23.14
C VAL A 47 -10.28 -8.98 22.91
N GLN A 48 -9.24 -9.27 22.12
CA GLN A 48 -8.73 -10.62 21.95
C GLN A 48 -7.41 -10.78 22.70
N ARG A 49 -7.15 -11.99 23.21
CA ARG A 49 -5.86 -12.29 23.87
C ARG A 49 -4.74 -12.31 22.84
N GLN A 50 -3.58 -11.79 23.22
CA GLN A 50 -2.36 -11.87 22.42
C GLN A 50 -1.93 -13.34 22.29
N PHE A 51 -1.62 -13.76 21.06
CA PHE A 51 -1.06 -15.08 20.81
C PHE A 51 0.36 -15.17 21.37
N GLN A 52 0.75 -16.37 21.80
CA GLN A 52 2.15 -16.63 22.15
C GLN A 52 3.01 -16.47 20.89
N LEU A 53 4.09 -15.71 21.03
CA LEU A 53 5.06 -15.47 19.97
C LEU A 53 6.37 -16.16 20.35
N SER A 54 6.97 -16.83 19.37
CA SER A 54 8.32 -17.36 19.45
C SER A 54 9.36 -16.23 19.51
N GLN A 55 10.60 -16.56 19.87
CA GLN A 55 11.68 -15.58 19.97
C GLN A 55 11.95 -14.84 18.63
N PRO A 56 12.02 -15.51 17.46
CA PRO A 56 12.19 -14.82 16.18
C PRO A 56 11.01 -13.89 15.84
N GLU A 57 9.80 -14.29 16.21
CA GLU A 57 8.60 -13.45 16.00
C GLU A 57 8.63 -12.20 16.88
N LEU A 58 9.15 -12.29 18.11
CA LEU A 58 9.31 -11.14 19.00
C LEU A 58 10.33 -10.14 18.46
N GLU A 59 11.47 -10.63 17.95
CA GLU A 59 12.50 -9.80 17.32
C GLU A 59 11.93 -9.08 16.09
N GLU A 60 11.17 -9.79 15.26
CA GLU A 60 10.48 -9.20 14.12
C GLU A 60 9.41 -8.17 14.56
N VAL A 61 8.68 -8.40 15.66
CA VAL A 61 7.77 -7.38 16.22
C VAL A 61 8.54 -6.12 16.58
N GLN A 62 9.67 -6.25 17.27
CA GLN A 62 10.44 -5.12 17.75
C GLN A 62 11.01 -4.27 16.60
N GLN A 63 11.67 -4.89 15.62
CA GLN A 63 12.24 -4.20 14.46
C GLN A 63 11.21 -3.34 13.72
N GLN A 64 9.96 -3.78 13.68
CA GLN A 64 8.93 -3.05 12.96
C GLN A 64 8.12 -2.09 13.80
N LEU A 65 8.05 -2.29 15.12
CA LEU A 65 7.65 -1.21 16.01
C LEU A 65 8.62 -0.05 15.83
N ASP A 66 9.93 -0.31 15.83
CA ASP A 66 10.96 0.73 15.64
C ASP A 66 10.79 1.42 14.29
N TYR A 67 10.60 0.67 13.20
CA TYR A 67 10.34 1.25 11.87
C TYR A 67 9.07 2.13 11.86
N LEU A 68 7.94 1.61 12.34
CA LEU A 68 6.65 2.31 12.29
C LEU A 68 6.63 3.54 13.20
N LEU A 69 7.27 3.47 14.37
CA LEU A 69 7.44 4.60 15.29
C LEU A 69 8.36 5.66 14.68
N THR A 70 9.50 5.24 14.11
CA THR A 70 10.46 6.13 13.45
C THR A 70 9.81 6.87 12.29
N LYS A 71 8.98 6.19 11.48
CA LYS A 71 8.22 6.80 10.38
C LYS A 71 7.02 7.62 10.86
N GLY A 72 6.64 7.53 12.13
CA GLY A 72 5.48 8.21 12.69
C GLY A 72 4.14 7.59 12.28
N PHE A 73 4.13 6.37 11.73
CA PHE A 73 2.93 5.67 11.26
C PHE A 73 2.09 5.10 12.39
N ILE A 74 2.70 4.85 13.54
CA ILE A 74 2.00 4.45 14.77
C ILE A 74 2.36 5.36 15.94
N ARG A 75 1.52 5.35 16.97
CA ARG A 75 1.79 6.00 18.26
C ARG A 75 1.26 5.16 19.42
N PRO A 76 1.74 5.37 20.66
CA PRO A 76 1.15 4.73 21.85
C PRO A 76 -0.35 4.97 21.96
N SER A 77 -1.07 4.00 22.52
CA SER A 77 -2.53 3.98 22.57
C SER A 77 -3.04 3.47 23.90
N THR A 78 -4.04 4.16 24.45
CA THR A 78 -4.84 3.73 25.61
C THR A 78 -6.24 3.25 25.19
N SER A 79 -6.42 2.94 23.91
CA SER A 79 -7.71 2.55 23.34
C SER A 79 -8.26 1.27 23.97
N PRO A 80 -9.60 1.15 24.12
CA PRO A 80 -10.23 -0.12 24.50
C PRO A 80 -10.14 -1.18 23.40
N TYR A 81 -9.82 -0.80 22.16
CA TYR A 81 -9.51 -1.76 21.08
C TYR A 81 -8.10 -2.32 21.25
N ALA A 82 -7.95 -3.61 20.92
CA ALA A 82 -6.70 -4.32 21.15
C ALA A 82 -6.59 -5.53 20.22
N ALA A 83 -6.35 -5.29 18.93
CA ALA A 83 -6.07 -6.37 17.99
C ALA A 83 -4.75 -7.08 18.36
N PRO A 84 -4.71 -8.43 18.44
CA PRO A 84 -3.48 -9.14 18.70
C PRO A 84 -2.64 -9.23 17.42
N ILE A 85 -1.36 -9.56 17.60
CA ILE A 85 -0.42 -9.82 16.52
C ILE A 85 -0.40 -11.32 16.25
N LEU A 86 -0.49 -11.69 14.98
CA LEU A 86 -0.14 -13.02 14.49
C LEU A 86 0.91 -12.91 13.38
N PHE A 87 1.61 -14.01 13.14
CA PHE A 87 2.44 -14.17 11.96
C PHE A 87 1.94 -15.30 11.10
N THR A 88 2.07 -15.12 9.80
CA THR A 88 1.88 -16.17 8.80
C THR A 88 3.21 -16.41 8.09
N PRO A 89 3.61 -17.67 7.86
CA PRO A 89 4.86 -17.97 7.17
C PRO A 89 4.80 -17.47 5.72
N LYS A 90 5.88 -16.83 5.25
CA LYS A 90 6.12 -16.56 3.83
C LYS A 90 6.74 -17.80 3.18
N ARG A 91 6.60 -17.90 1.86
CA ARG A 91 7.20 -18.98 1.06
C ARG A 91 8.73 -19.00 1.10
N ASP A 92 9.35 -17.84 1.33
CA ASP A 92 10.80 -17.66 1.43
C ASP A 92 11.35 -17.96 2.84
N GLY A 93 10.52 -18.44 3.77
CA GLY A 93 10.90 -18.72 5.15
C GLY A 93 10.83 -17.51 6.09
N GLY A 94 10.49 -16.32 5.59
CA GLY A 94 10.24 -15.14 6.42
C GLY A 94 8.86 -15.14 7.08
N PHE A 95 8.58 -14.13 7.89
CA PHE A 95 7.27 -13.94 8.51
C PHE A 95 6.49 -12.80 7.84
N ARG A 96 5.19 -12.98 7.61
CA ARG A 96 4.26 -11.92 7.28
C ARG A 96 3.49 -11.57 8.55
N ARG A 97 3.72 -10.36 9.06
CA ARG A 97 3.01 -9.85 10.23
C ARG A 97 1.58 -9.48 9.84
N CYS A 98 0.61 -10.03 10.55
CA CYS A 98 -0.78 -9.64 10.41
C CYS A 98 -1.28 -9.15 11.77
N ARG A 99 -1.91 -7.97 11.77
CA ARG A 99 -2.77 -7.58 12.90
C ARG A 99 -4.07 -8.36 12.75
N GLU A 100 -4.50 -9.01 13.81
CA GLU A 100 -5.71 -9.81 13.80
C GLU A 100 -6.95 -8.92 13.98
N TYR A 101 -7.34 -8.22 12.91
CA TYR A 101 -8.50 -7.36 12.96
C TYR A 101 -9.83 -8.10 12.77
N ARG A 102 -9.88 -9.45 12.72
CA ARG A 102 -11.14 -10.19 12.50
C ARG A 102 -12.26 -9.76 13.45
N ALA A 103 -11.96 -9.45 14.71
CA ALA A 103 -12.98 -8.99 15.65
C ALA A 103 -13.54 -7.61 15.29
N LEU A 104 -12.67 -6.66 14.93
CA LEU A 104 -13.07 -5.35 14.44
C LEU A 104 -13.83 -5.46 13.10
N ASN A 105 -13.29 -6.25 12.17
CA ASN A 105 -13.86 -6.43 10.83
C ASN A 105 -15.29 -6.98 10.85
N ARG A 106 -15.68 -7.76 11.88
CA ARG A 106 -17.05 -8.27 12.02
C ARG A 106 -18.08 -7.20 12.36
N ILE A 107 -17.65 -6.12 13.00
CA ILE A 107 -18.50 -5.02 13.46
C ILE A 107 -18.30 -3.75 12.61
N THR A 108 -17.46 -3.80 11.57
CA THR A 108 -17.24 -2.70 10.63
C THR A 108 -18.22 -2.80 9.47
N ILE A 109 -18.90 -1.70 9.17
CA ILE A 109 -19.77 -1.58 8.00
C ILE A 109 -18.89 -1.65 6.74
N LYS A 110 -19.20 -2.59 5.85
CA LYS A 110 -18.39 -2.84 4.65
C LYS A 110 -18.74 -1.85 3.54
N SER A 111 -17.70 -1.25 2.96
CA SER A 111 -17.83 -0.36 1.82
C SER A 111 -18.34 -1.12 0.59
N ARG A 112 -19.19 -0.45 -0.20
CA ARG A 112 -19.67 -0.92 -1.51
C ARG A 112 -19.05 -0.14 -2.66
N TYR A 113 -17.90 0.50 -2.42
CA TYR A 113 -17.19 1.23 -3.47
C TYR A 113 -16.84 0.27 -4.63
N PRO A 114 -17.14 0.64 -5.89
CA PRO A 114 -16.91 -0.25 -7.02
C PRO A 114 -15.41 -0.40 -7.28
N ILE A 115 -14.92 -1.63 -7.13
CA ILE A 115 -13.58 -2.02 -7.61
C ILE A 115 -13.77 -2.52 -9.05
N PRO A 116 -12.99 -2.01 -10.02
CA PRO A 116 -13.15 -2.38 -11.42
C PRO A 116 -12.96 -3.89 -11.63
N ARG A 117 -13.70 -4.46 -12.58
CA ARG A 117 -13.55 -5.87 -12.93
C ARG A 117 -12.30 -6.06 -13.77
N VAL A 118 -11.57 -7.14 -13.53
CA VAL A 118 -10.33 -7.42 -14.25
C VAL A 118 -10.56 -7.52 -15.76
N ASP A 119 -11.64 -8.16 -16.20
CA ASP A 119 -11.95 -8.30 -17.63
C ASP A 119 -12.15 -6.93 -18.31
N GLU A 120 -12.87 -6.00 -17.65
CA GLU A 120 -13.07 -4.63 -18.14
C GLU A 120 -11.74 -3.88 -18.27
N LEU A 121 -10.82 -4.09 -17.32
CA LEU A 121 -9.48 -3.49 -17.37
C LEU A 121 -8.65 -4.09 -18.52
N LEU A 122 -8.73 -5.39 -18.75
CA LEU A 122 -8.00 -6.04 -19.85
C LEU A 122 -8.46 -5.57 -21.23
N ASP A 123 -9.77 -5.33 -21.41
CA ASP A 123 -10.32 -4.82 -22.66
C ASP A 123 -9.72 -3.45 -23.04
N GLN A 124 -9.42 -2.60 -22.05
CA GLN A 124 -8.79 -1.29 -22.28
C GLN A 124 -7.38 -1.40 -22.86
N LEU A 125 -6.69 -2.52 -22.65
CA LEU A 125 -5.34 -2.76 -23.15
C LEU A 125 -5.30 -3.12 -24.63
N CYS A 126 -6.45 -3.29 -25.28
CA CYS A 126 -6.53 -3.71 -26.67
C CYS A 126 -5.75 -2.78 -27.62
N GLY A 127 -4.78 -3.35 -28.34
CA GLY A 127 -3.93 -2.64 -29.29
C GLY A 127 -2.82 -1.80 -28.68
N ALA A 128 -2.69 -1.77 -27.34
CA ALA A 128 -1.53 -1.20 -26.67
C ALA A 128 -0.28 -2.05 -26.92
N LYS A 129 0.88 -1.39 -27.03
CA LYS A 129 2.17 -2.02 -27.34
C LYS A 129 3.23 -1.73 -26.29
N PHE A 130 3.02 -0.70 -25.48
CA PHE A 130 3.93 -0.23 -24.45
C PHE A 130 3.20 -0.21 -23.13
N PHE A 131 3.81 -0.79 -22.10
CA PHE A 131 3.24 -0.93 -20.78
C PHE A 131 4.29 -0.59 -19.73
N SER A 132 3.88 0.13 -18.70
CA SER A 132 4.69 0.40 -17.50
C SER A 132 3.83 0.09 -16.28
N LYS A 133 4.29 -0.84 -15.46
CA LYS A 133 3.63 -1.19 -14.20
C LYS A 133 4.35 -0.53 -13.04
N ASN A 134 3.56 0.00 -12.12
CA ASN A 134 4.00 0.63 -10.91
C ASN A 134 3.36 -0.07 -9.72
N ASP A 135 4.20 -0.61 -8.84
CA ASP A 135 3.80 -1.37 -7.65
C ASP A 135 3.97 -0.47 -6.43
N LEU A 136 2.86 -0.08 -5.81
CA LEU A 136 2.84 0.76 -4.62
C LEU A 136 3.10 -0.11 -3.37
N ARG A 137 4.34 -0.58 -3.23
CA ARG A 137 4.75 -1.35 -2.04
C ARG A 137 4.56 -0.53 -0.77
N GLY A 138 3.65 -0.97 0.09
CA GLY A 138 3.28 -0.22 1.29
C GLY A 138 2.36 0.97 1.03
N GLY A 139 1.76 1.05 -0.18
CA GLY A 139 0.92 2.16 -0.64
C GLY A 139 -0.22 2.48 0.32
N TYR A 140 -0.79 1.50 1.02
CA TYR A 140 -1.82 1.78 2.03
C TYR A 140 -1.36 2.75 3.12
N HIS A 141 -0.08 2.76 3.49
CA HIS A 141 0.44 3.72 4.46
C HIS A 141 0.50 5.17 3.93
N GLU A 142 0.26 5.42 2.64
CA GLU A 142 0.18 6.76 2.04
C GLU A 142 -1.19 7.45 2.25
N ILE A 143 -2.14 6.76 2.88
CA ILE A 143 -3.44 7.31 3.26
C ILE A 143 -3.57 7.26 4.78
N ARG A 144 -4.02 8.36 5.37
CA ARG A 144 -4.24 8.43 6.81
C ARG A 144 -5.45 7.61 7.21
N VAL A 145 -5.48 7.20 8.46
CA VAL A 145 -6.74 6.87 9.13
C VAL A 145 -7.33 8.18 9.65
N ALA A 146 -8.64 8.37 9.49
CA ALA A 146 -9.33 9.52 10.06
C ALA A 146 -9.01 9.64 11.57
N ALA A 147 -8.81 10.87 12.05
CA ALA A 147 -8.26 11.11 13.38
C ALA A 147 -9.14 10.51 14.50
N GLU A 148 -10.45 10.60 14.31
CA GLU A 148 -11.50 10.02 15.15
C GLU A 148 -11.48 8.49 15.14
N ASP A 149 -11.03 7.85 14.07
CA ASP A 149 -11.05 6.40 13.89
C ASP A 149 -9.73 5.72 14.22
N CYS A 150 -8.64 6.48 14.36
CA CYS A 150 -7.31 5.96 14.70
C CYS A 150 -7.34 5.03 15.93
N HIS A 151 -8.16 5.33 16.94
CA HIS A 151 -8.24 4.50 18.15
C HIS A 151 -8.76 3.08 17.90
N LYS A 152 -9.58 2.86 16.86
CA LYS A 152 -10.12 1.53 16.49
C LYS A 152 -9.02 0.62 15.95
N THR A 153 -7.97 1.18 15.36
CA THR A 153 -6.80 0.45 14.84
C THR A 153 -5.81 0.00 15.92
N ALA A 154 -6.16 0.17 17.19
CA ALA A 154 -5.24 -0.16 18.26
C ALA A 154 -4.93 -1.67 18.30
N PHE A 155 -3.65 -1.97 18.48
CA PHE A 155 -3.13 -3.32 18.58
C PHE A 155 -2.19 -3.44 19.78
N ARG A 156 -2.12 -4.66 20.33
CA ARG A 156 -1.29 -4.97 21.49
C ARG A 156 -0.04 -5.74 21.10
N THR A 157 1.04 -5.46 21.81
CA THR A 157 2.28 -6.22 21.75
C THR A 157 2.66 -6.67 23.16
N ARG A 158 3.77 -7.41 23.30
CA ARG A 158 4.37 -7.71 24.61
C ARG A 158 4.89 -6.44 25.32
N TYR A 159 5.22 -5.41 24.56
CA TYR A 159 5.93 -4.22 25.06
C TYR A 159 4.97 -3.09 25.44
N ASP A 160 3.98 -2.83 24.59
CA ASP A 160 2.94 -1.82 24.82
C ASP A 160 1.77 -1.97 23.80
N SER A 161 0.80 -1.08 23.90
CA SER A 161 -0.31 -0.90 22.95
C SER A 161 -0.08 0.33 22.07
N TYR A 162 -0.31 0.16 20.77
CA TYR A 162 -0.12 1.21 19.78
C TYR A 162 -1.34 1.31 18.86
N LYS A 163 -1.49 2.44 18.18
CA LYS A 163 -2.52 2.65 17.15
C LYS A 163 -1.91 3.23 15.89
N TYR A 164 -2.47 2.89 14.74
CA TYR A 164 -2.06 3.42 13.46
C TYR A 164 -2.63 4.82 13.21
N LEU A 165 -1.84 5.61 12.48
CA LEU A 165 -2.21 6.92 11.94
C LEU A 165 -2.38 6.88 10.41
N VAL A 166 -1.94 5.79 9.79
CA VAL A 166 -2.04 5.49 8.36
C VAL A 166 -2.70 4.13 8.16
N MET A 167 -3.30 3.86 7.00
CA MET A 167 -4.12 2.65 6.84
C MET A 167 -3.34 1.36 7.11
N PRO A 168 -3.69 0.59 8.16
CA PRO A 168 -3.03 -0.70 8.37
C PRO A 168 -3.60 -1.76 7.43
N PHE A 169 -2.77 -2.73 7.06
CA PHE A 169 -3.25 -3.95 6.42
C PHE A 169 -4.23 -4.72 7.32
N GLY A 170 -5.16 -5.45 6.70
CA GLY A 170 -6.06 -6.39 7.38
C GLY A 170 -7.45 -5.85 7.73
N LEU A 171 -7.74 -4.57 7.45
CA LEU A 171 -9.09 -3.98 7.56
C LEU A 171 -9.86 -4.13 6.23
N PRO A 172 -11.20 -4.32 6.25
CA PRO A 172 -11.98 -4.70 5.06
C PRO A 172 -12.10 -3.60 4.01
N ASN A 173 -12.15 -2.33 4.44
CA ASN A 173 -12.43 -1.18 3.55
C ASN A 173 -11.15 -0.50 3.03
N VAL A 174 -9.98 -0.98 3.41
CA VAL A 174 -8.69 -0.42 2.98
C VAL A 174 -8.52 -0.47 1.47
N PRO A 175 -8.75 -1.60 0.77
CA PRO A 175 -8.68 -1.66 -0.70
C PRO A 175 -9.63 -0.66 -1.37
N SER A 176 -10.87 -0.56 -0.88
CA SER A 176 -11.86 0.40 -1.40
C SER A 176 -11.46 1.86 -1.20
N THR A 177 -10.90 2.19 -0.03
CA THR A 177 -10.43 3.56 0.27
C THR A 177 -9.24 3.92 -0.63
N PHE A 178 -8.33 2.97 -0.81
CA PHE A 178 -7.19 3.14 -1.69
C PHE A 178 -7.62 3.37 -3.14
N GLN A 179 -8.50 2.50 -3.67
CA GLN A 179 -9.04 2.63 -5.01
C GLN A 179 -9.76 3.97 -5.19
N LYS A 180 -10.59 4.40 -4.22
CA LYS A 180 -11.27 5.70 -4.27
C LYS A 180 -10.29 6.86 -4.35
N THR A 181 -9.23 6.81 -3.55
CA THR A 181 -8.19 7.86 -3.52
C THR A 181 -7.44 7.91 -4.84
N MET A 182 -6.99 6.77 -5.35
CA MET A 182 -6.30 6.70 -6.65
C MET A 182 -7.22 7.12 -7.80
N ASN A 183 -8.50 6.76 -7.78
CA ASN A 183 -9.47 7.23 -8.76
C ASN A 183 -9.64 8.75 -8.73
N GLY A 184 -9.55 9.38 -7.55
CA GLY A 184 -9.54 10.83 -7.44
C GLY A 184 -8.29 11.45 -8.05
N ILE A 185 -7.11 10.92 -7.73
CA ILE A 185 -5.81 11.43 -8.17
C ILE A 185 -5.67 11.32 -9.69
N PHE A 186 -5.99 10.17 -10.28
CA PHE A 186 -5.71 9.88 -11.69
C PHE A 186 -6.94 10.03 -12.59
N ARG A 187 -8.01 10.67 -12.09
CA ARG A 187 -9.30 10.79 -12.78
C ARG A 187 -9.16 11.29 -14.23
N GLU A 188 -8.24 12.22 -14.47
CA GLU A 188 -8.03 12.82 -15.79
C GLU A 188 -7.36 11.90 -16.80
N LEU A 189 -6.71 10.82 -16.35
CA LEU A 189 -5.99 9.85 -17.17
C LEU A 189 -6.79 8.56 -17.41
N PHE A 190 -7.95 8.42 -16.76
CA PHE A 190 -8.84 7.28 -16.91
C PHE A 190 -9.34 7.12 -18.34
N ASP A 191 -9.46 5.86 -18.77
CA ASP A 191 -9.86 5.43 -20.12
C ASP A 191 -8.97 5.98 -21.26
N LYS A 192 -7.80 6.55 -20.92
CA LYS A 192 -6.84 7.10 -21.88
C LYS A 192 -5.55 6.30 -21.88
N CYS A 193 -4.91 6.19 -20.73
CA CYS A 193 -3.56 5.64 -20.62
C CYS A 193 -3.21 5.03 -19.27
N VAL A 194 -4.12 5.05 -18.28
CA VAL A 194 -3.88 4.46 -16.96
C VAL A 194 -4.99 3.52 -16.53
N ILE A 195 -4.60 2.39 -15.96
CA ILE A 195 -5.44 1.43 -15.24
C ILE A 195 -4.98 1.40 -13.80
N ILE A 196 -5.93 1.43 -12.87
CA ILE A 196 -5.66 1.34 -11.45
C ILE A 196 -6.45 0.20 -10.88
N TYR A 197 -5.74 -0.76 -10.28
CA TYR A 197 -6.33 -1.89 -9.61
C TYR A 197 -5.66 -2.08 -8.25
N LEU A 198 -6.33 -1.62 -7.19
CA LEU A 198 -5.77 -1.60 -5.84
C LEU A 198 -4.39 -0.94 -5.85
N ASP A 199 -3.36 -1.63 -5.38
CA ASP A 199 -1.97 -1.14 -5.29
C ASP A 199 -1.20 -1.14 -6.62
N ASP A 200 -1.81 -1.66 -7.70
CA ASP A 200 -1.20 -1.73 -9.02
C ASP A 200 -1.68 -0.57 -9.90
N ILE A 201 -0.72 0.23 -10.40
CA ILE A 201 -0.96 1.24 -11.43
C ILE A 201 -0.29 0.77 -12.72
N LEU A 202 -1.07 0.64 -13.79
CA LEU A 202 -0.59 0.23 -15.11
C LEU A 202 -0.79 1.37 -16.10
N ILE A 203 0.29 1.81 -16.74
CA ILE A 203 0.28 2.82 -17.78
C ILE A 203 0.45 2.10 -19.11
N TYR A 204 -0.35 2.43 -20.11
CA TYR A 204 -0.38 1.70 -21.39
C TYR A 204 -0.60 2.62 -22.59
N ASN A 205 0.11 2.36 -23.69
CA ASN A 205 0.01 3.16 -24.91
C ASN A 205 0.33 2.36 -26.17
N ARG A 206 -0.07 2.90 -27.34
CA ARG A 206 0.23 2.34 -28.67
C ARG A 206 1.56 2.80 -29.25
N SER A 207 2.02 3.99 -28.86
CA SER A 207 3.27 4.60 -29.34
C SER A 207 4.22 4.87 -28.17
N ARG A 208 5.51 4.72 -28.41
CA ARG A 208 6.54 4.96 -27.39
C ARG A 208 6.60 6.42 -26.94
N GLY A 209 6.42 7.36 -27.87
CA GLY A 209 6.46 8.80 -27.57
C GLY A 209 5.36 9.21 -26.59
N GLN A 210 4.12 8.79 -26.87
CA GLN A 210 3.00 9.03 -25.94
C GLN A 210 3.22 8.34 -24.60
N HIS A 211 3.78 7.13 -24.61
CA HIS A 211 4.05 6.40 -23.38
C HIS A 211 4.95 7.13 -22.41
N LEU A 212 6.02 7.76 -22.91
CA LEU A 212 6.93 8.53 -22.07
C LEU A 212 6.25 9.79 -21.51
N GLN A 213 5.43 10.47 -22.32
CA GLN A 213 4.67 11.65 -21.88
C GLN A 213 3.65 11.31 -20.79
N ASP A 214 2.91 10.22 -20.96
CA ASP A 214 1.90 9.79 -19.99
C ASP A 214 2.55 9.24 -18.71
N LEU A 215 3.71 8.59 -18.84
CA LEU A 215 4.52 8.18 -17.69
C LEU A 215 4.96 9.39 -16.88
N ASP A 216 5.50 10.43 -17.53
CA ASP A 216 5.91 11.66 -16.85
C ASP A 216 4.72 12.35 -16.18
N ALA A 217 3.58 12.45 -16.86
CA ALA A 217 2.35 13.00 -16.29
C ALA A 217 1.89 12.22 -15.06
N CYS A 218 1.89 10.88 -15.12
CA CYS A 218 1.57 10.02 -13.98
C CYS A 218 2.54 10.28 -12.81
N CYS A 219 3.85 10.40 -13.07
CA CYS A 219 4.84 10.68 -12.04
C CYS A 219 4.58 12.02 -11.34
N VAL A 220 4.28 13.06 -12.13
CA VAL A 220 3.98 14.40 -11.62
C VAL A 220 2.72 14.38 -10.75
N MET A 221 1.60 13.84 -11.25
CA MET A 221 0.35 13.76 -10.49
C MET A 221 0.54 13.01 -9.17
N SER A 222 1.31 11.92 -9.22
CA SER A 222 1.55 11.13 -8.03
C SER A 222 2.46 11.84 -7.02
N SER A 223 3.45 12.61 -7.47
CA SER A 223 4.38 13.33 -6.58
C SER A 223 3.69 14.38 -5.70
N TYR A 224 2.58 14.96 -6.16
CA TYR A 224 1.75 15.89 -5.39
C TYR A 224 0.81 15.20 -4.42
N ALA A 225 0.42 13.97 -4.74
CA ALA A 225 -0.68 13.31 -4.06
C ALA A 225 -0.25 12.19 -3.12
N ILE A 226 0.87 11.50 -3.36
CA ILE A 226 1.38 10.39 -2.54
C ILE A 226 2.91 10.39 -2.58
N THR A 227 3.54 9.84 -1.54
CA THR A 227 5.00 9.75 -1.50
C THR A 227 5.43 8.62 -2.43
N PHE A 228 5.68 8.97 -3.69
CA PHE A 228 6.02 7.99 -4.70
C PHE A 228 7.44 7.45 -4.53
N CYS A 229 7.59 6.14 -4.62
CA CYS A 229 8.87 5.45 -4.73
C CYS A 229 8.88 4.72 -6.07
N LEU A 230 9.37 5.37 -7.13
CA LEU A 230 9.67 4.63 -8.36
C LEU A 230 10.95 3.83 -8.12
N PRO A 231 10.99 2.53 -8.44
CA PRO A 231 12.27 1.85 -8.54
C PRO A 231 13.13 2.59 -9.60
N PRO A 232 14.43 2.79 -9.34
CA PRO A 232 15.32 3.43 -10.30
C PRO A 232 15.51 2.47 -11.48
N ILE A 233 14.71 2.61 -12.53
CA ILE A 233 14.94 1.89 -13.78
C ILE A 233 14.77 2.87 -14.94
N PRO A 234 15.78 3.04 -15.80
CA PRO A 234 15.53 3.56 -17.13
C PRO A 234 14.71 2.50 -17.85
N CYS A 235 13.42 2.78 -18.12
CA CYS A 235 12.61 2.10 -19.14
C CYS A 235 13.23 0.83 -19.74
N PHE A 236 13.23 -0.30 -19.03
CA PHE A 236 13.62 -1.59 -19.59
C PHE A 236 12.82 -2.70 -18.93
N PHE A 237 11.80 -3.11 -19.69
CA PHE A 237 11.26 -4.45 -19.82
C PHE A 237 11.26 -5.35 -18.58
N ASN A 238 10.10 -5.41 -17.91
CA ASN A 238 9.43 -6.71 -17.93
C ASN A 238 8.57 -6.74 -19.20
N LEU A 239 9.22 -7.13 -20.29
CA LEU A 239 8.56 -7.66 -21.47
C LEU A 239 7.92 -9.00 -21.07
N HIS A 240 6.91 -8.98 -20.22
CA HIS A 240 5.77 -9.76 -20.64
C HIS A 240 5.08 -8.86 -21.67
N ILE A 241 5.53 -8.96 -22.93
CA ILE A 241 4.50 -9.00 -23.97
C ILE A 241 3.67 -10.19 -23.52
N LEU A 242 2.56 -9.93 -22.84
CA LEU A 242 1.46 -10.87 -22.87
C LEU A 242 1.04 -10.83 -24.33
N GLU A 243 1.68 -11.67 -25.16
CA GLU A 243 1.03 -12.15 -26.36
C GLU A 243 -0.09 -13.01 -25.78
N LEU A 244 -1.31 -12.48 -25.82
CA LEU A 244 -2.49 -13.33 -25.71
C LEU A 244 -2.52 -14.26 -26.92
#